data_AF-A0A178UWJ1-F1
#
_entry.id   AF-A0A178UWJ1-F1
#
_cell.length_a   1.000
_cell.length_b   1.000
_cell.length_c   1.000
_cell.angle_alpha   90.00
_cell.angle_beta   90.00
_cell.angle_gamma   90.00
#
_symmetry.space_group_name_H-M   'P 1'
#
loop_
_entity.id
_entity.type
_entity.pdbx_description
1 polymer ?
#
loop_
_entity_poly.entity_id
_entity_poly.type
_entity_poly.pdbx_seq_one_letter_code
_entity_poly.pdbx_strand_id
1 'polypeptide(L)'
;MGRSRGNFQNFEDPTQRTRKKKNAANVENFESTSLVPGAEGGGKYNCDYCQKDITGKIRIKCAVCPDFDLCIECMSVGAEITPHKCDHPYRVMGNLTFPLICPDWSADDEMLLLEGLEIYGLGNWAEVAEHVGTKSKEQCLEHYRNIYLNSPFFPLPDMSHVAGKNRKELQAMAKGRIDDKKEQNMKEEYPFSPPKS
;
A
#
# COMPACT_ATOMS: atom_id res chain seq x y z
N MET A 1 -32.85 6.82 -70.64
CA MET A 1 -31.59 6.06 -70.75
C MET A 1 -31.25 5.60 -69.34
N GLY A 2 -31.61 4.38 -68.89
CA GLY A 2 -30.88 3.11 -69.07
C GLY A 2 -29.53 3.17 -68.31
N ARG A 3 -29.18 2.38 -67.28
CA ARG A 3 -29.27 0.91 -67.04
C ARG A 3 -29.10 0.66 -65.51
N SER A 4 -29.92 -0.15 -64.82
CA SER A 4 -29.75 -1.60 -64.48
C SER A 4 -28.42 -1.95 -63.77
N ARG A 5 -28.26 -2.87 -62.81
CA ARG A 5 -28.98 -3.88 -61.96
C ARG A 5 -27.82 -4.47 -61.09
N GLY A 6 -27.90 -5.03 -59.89
CA GLY A 6 -28.96 -5.51 -58.99
C GLY A 6 -28.30 -5.93 -57.64
N ASN A 7 -28.79 -6.86 -56.82
CA ASN A 7 -30.11 -7.15 -56.28
C ASN A 7 -30.00 -8.49 -55.49
N PHE A 8 -30.42 -8.49 -54.21
CA PHE A 8 -30.78 -9.63 -53.33
C PHE A 8 -29.65 -10.60 -52.89
N GLN A 9 -29.64 -11.15 -51.66
CA GLN A 9 -30.73 -11.73 -50.88
C GLN A 9 -30.53 -11.59 -49.36
N ASN A 10 -31.62 -11.24 -48.65
CA ASN A 10 -31.91 -11.68 -47.29
C ASN A 10 -32.67 -13.02 -47.36
N PHE A 11 -32.51 -13.88 -46.36
CA PHE A 11 -33.45 -14.97 -46.06
C PHE A 11 -33.56 -15.17 -44.52
N GLU A 12 -34.80 -15.40 -44.08
CA GLU A 12 -35.39 -15.34 -42.71
C GLU A 12 -35.01 -16.50 -41.76
N ASP A 13 -34.91 -16.29 -40.43
CA ASP A 13 -35.88 -16.53 -39.28
C ASP A 13 -36.26 -18.05 -39.09
N PRO A 14 -36.50 -18.65 -37.87
CA PRO A 14 -37.28 -18.07 -36.78
C PRO A 14 -37.12 -18.54 -35.29
N THR A 15 -37.90 -17.86 -34.43
CA THR A 15 -38.47 -18.22 -33.08
C THR A 15 -37.75 -17.65 -31.84
N GLN A 16 -38.26 -16.60 -31.14
CA GLN A 16 -39.40 -16.52 -30.19
C GLN A 16 -39.22 -17.43 -28.96
N ARG A 17 -39.44 -17.09 -27.68
CA ARG A 17 -40.07 -16.01 -26.88
C ARG A 17 -39.65 -16.33 -25.41
N THR A 18 -39.51 -15.41 -24.45
CA THR A 18 -40.63 -14.83 -23.67
C THR A 18 -40.11 -13.79 -22.67
N ARG A 19 -40.83 -12.67 -22.59
CA ARG A 19 -40.74 -11.64 -21.54
C ARG A 19 -41.63 -12.04 -20.35
N LYS A 20 -41.26 -11.69 -19.13
CA LYS A 20 -42.22 -11.26 -18.11
C LYS A 20 -41.63 -10.14 -17.25
N LYS A 21 -42.47 -9.14 -17.00
CA LYS A 21 -42.14 -7.76 -16.60
C LYS A 21 -43.02 -7.39 -15.40
N LYS A 22 -42.41 -6.63 -14.46
CA LYS A 22 -43.01 -5.67 -13.49
C LYS A 22 -43.80 -6.27 -12.29
N ASN A 23 -43.76 -5.70 -11.08
CA ASN A 23 -43.81 -4.27 -10.68
C ASN A 23 -43.24 -3.99 -9.25
N ALA A 24 -43.05 -2.69 -8.99
CA ALA A 24 -42.59 -1.97 -7.77
C ALA A 24 -43.50 -2.14 -6.52
N ALA A 25 -43.24 -1.67 -5.29
CA ALA A 25 -42.32 -0.71 -4.67
C ALA A 25 -42.29 -0.95 -3.13
N ASN A 26 -41.23 -0.56 -2.40
CA ASN A 26 -41.34 0.23 -1.17
C ASN A 26 -39.99 0.86 -0.77
N VAL A 27 -40.07 2.08 -0.23
CA VAL A 27 -39.02 3.01 0.18
C VAL A 27 -38.81 2.90 1.69
N GLU A 28 -37.57 2.73 2.15
CA GLU A 28 -37.05 3.22 3.47
C GLU A 28 -35.53 3.44 3.28
N ASN A 29 -35.07 4.65 3.00
CA ASN A 29 -34.50 5.62 3.96
C ASN A 29 -33.37 5.08 4.83
N PHE A 30 -32.12 5.27 4.41
CA PHE A 30 -31.01 5.47 5.35
C PHE A 30 -29.97 6.41 4.75
N GLU A 31 -29.49 7.30 5.59
CA GLU A 31 -28.88 8.58 5.27
C GLU A 31 -27.60 8.51 4.43
N SER A 32 -27.53 9.45 3.50
CA SER A 32 -26.33 9.91 2.82
C SER A 32 -25.25 10.28 3.83
N THR A 33 -24.15 9.54 3.83
CA THR A 33 -22.83 10.13 4.08
C THR A 33 -22.06 9.99 2.79
N SER A 34 -21.88 11.11 2.09
CA SER A 34 -21.05 11.21 0.90
C SER A 34 -19.60 10.96 1.28
N LEU A 35 -19.15 9.70 1.14
CA LEU A 35 -17.73 9.40 1.06
C LEU A 35 -17.28 9.78 -0.34
N VAL A 36 -16.53 10.87 -0.41
CA VAL A 36 -15.79 11.27 -1.60
C VAL A 36 -14.85 10.11 -1.97
N PRO A 37 -14.81 9.63 -3.23
CA PRO A 37 -13.78 8.70 -3.67
C PRO A 37 -12.47 9.49 -3.81
N GLY A 38 -11.77 9.66 -2.70
CA GLY A 38 -10.45 10.27 -2.63
C GLY A 38 -9.52 9.33 -1.87
N ALA A 39 -8.29 9.16 -2.37
CA ALA A 39 -7.22 8.32 -1.86
C ALA A 39 -7.32 6.81 -2.18
N GLU A 40 -6.91 6.43 -3.39
CA GLU A 40 -6.44 5.06 -3.70
C GLU A 40 -5.05 5.09 -4.36
N GLY A 41 -4.09 5.82 -3.75
CA GLY A 41 -2.67 5.78 -4.15
C GLY A 41 -1.88 4.61 -3.52
N GLY A 42 -2.40 4.05 -2.43
CA GLY A 42 -1.90 2.81 -1.84
C GLY A 42 -2.78 1.63 -2.24
N GLY A 43 -2.23 0.64 -2.96
CA GLY A 43 -2.92 -0.63 -3.18
C GLY A 43 -3.36 -1.23 -1.84
N LYS A 44 -4.62 -1.67 -1.73
CA LYS A 44 -5.12 -2.39 -0.55
C LYS A 44 -4.65 -3.83 -0.64
N TYR A 45 -4.05 -4.33 0.43
CA TYR A 45 -3.52 -5.69 0.49
C TYR A 45 -4.17 -6.45 1.64
N ASN A 46 -4.69 -7.65 1.34
CA ASN A 46 -5.19 -8.59 2.33
C ASN A 46 -4.32 -9.85 2.32
N CYS A 47 -4.28 -10.54 3.45
CA CYS A 47 -3.64 -11.85 3.53
C CYS A 47 -4.55 -12.88 2.87
N ASP A 48 -4.09 -13.59 1.85
CA ASP A 48 -4.91 -14.56 1.11
C ASP A 48 -5.41 -15.73 1.96
N TYR A 49 -4.73 -16.03 3.07
CA TYR A 49 -5.12 -17.13 3.97
C TYR A 49 -6.16 -16.70 5.02
N CYS A 50 -5.86 -15.66 5.81
CA CYS A 50 -6.70 -15.24 6.94
C CYS A 50 -7.57 -14.00 6.65
N GLN A 51 -7.47 -13.43 5.45
CA GLN A 51 -8.18 -12.22 4.99
C GLN A 51 -7.91 -10.95 5.82
N LYS A 52 -6.95 -11.00 6.76
CA LYS A 52 -6.53 -9.84 7.56
C LYS A 52 -5.95 -8.76 6.65
N ASP A 53 -6.32 -7.51 6.91
CA ASP A 53 -5.73 -6.36 6.24
C ASP A 53 -4.25 -6.19 6.62
N ILE A 54 -3.40 -6.24 5.59
CA ILE A 54 -1.95 -6.10 5.64
C ILE A 54 -1.46 -4.87 4.86
N THR A 55 -2.35 -3.96 4.49
CA THR A 55 -2.01 -2.66 3.92
C THR A 55 -1.11 -1.89 4.88
N GLY A 56 -0.01 -1.33 4.35
CA GLY A 56 1.00 -0.59 5.15
C GLY A 56 1.82 -1.46 6.11
N LYS A 57 1.65 -2.78 6.11
CA LYS A 57 2.41 -3.72 6.94
C LYS A 57 3.39 -4.52 6.09
N ILE A 58 4.32 -5.19 6.75
CA ILE A 58 5.19 -6.17 6.08
C ILE A 58 4.30 -7.30 5.55
N ARG A 59 4.41 -7.57 4.25
CA ARG A 59 3.72 -8.67 3.59
C ARG A 59 4.71 -9.62 2.94
N ILE A 60 4.33 -10.89 2.87
CA ILE A 60 5.14 -11.94 2.28
C ILE A 60 4.53 -12.32 0.94
N LYS A 61 5.16 -11.84 -0.14
CA LYS A 61 4.68 -12.11 -1.50
C LYS A 61 5.27 -13.41 -2.01
N CYS A 62 4.43 -14.35 -2.43
CA CYS A 62 4.89 -15.55 -3.11
C CYS A 62 5.55 -15.18 -4.44
N ALA A 63 6.70 -15.78 -4.77
CA ALA A 63 7.39 -15.54 -6.03
C ALA A 63 6.92 -16.46 -7.17
N VAL A 64 6.04 -17.42 -6.86
CA VAL A 64 5.50 -18.40 -7.81
C VAL A 64 4.02 -18.15 -8.09
N CYS A 65 3.23 -17.94 -7.04
CA CYS A 65 1.79 -17.74 -7.16
C CYS A 65 1.49 -16.29 -7.58
N PRO A 66 0.62 -16.07 -8.58
CA PRO A 66 0.21 -14.73 -8.97
C PRO A 66 -0.62 -14.09 -7.86
N ASP A 67 -0.31 -12.83 -7.53
CA ASP A 67 -1.04 -12.00 -6.57
C ASP A 67 -1.37 -12.68 -5.24
N PHE A 68 -0.41 -13.45 -4.73
CA PHE A 68 -0.53 -14.14 -3.45
C PHE A 68 0.38 -13.52 -2.39
N ASP A 69 -0.22 -12.95 -1.37
CA ASP A 69 0.41 -12.21 -0.28
C ASP A 69 -0.08 -12.77 1.08
N LEU A 70 0.87 -13.13 1.95
CA LEU A 70 0.60 -13.60 3.31
C LEU A 70 1.00 -12.56 4.35
N CYS A 71 0.29 -12.53 5.47
CA CYS A 71 0.81 -11.89 6.68
C CYS A 71 1.94 -12.73 7.30
N ILE A 72 2.81 -12.08 8.08
CA ILE A 72 3.93 -12.76 8.77
C ILE A 72 3.44 -13.95 9.60
N GLU A 73 2.31 -13.82 10.29
CA GLU A 73 1.74 -14.87 11.13
C GLU A 73 1.39 -16.13 10.32
N CYS A 74 0.72 -15.97 9.17
CA CYS A 74 0.33 -17.10 8.31
C CYS A 74 1.54 -17.76 7.65
N MET A 75 2.53 -16.97 7.21
CA MET A 75 3.79 -17.51 6.70
C MET A 75 4.53 -18.32 7.79
N SER A 76 4.56 -17.84 9.03
CA SER A 76 5.29 -18.49 10.13
C SER A 76 4.75 -19.86 10.52
N VAL A 77 3.46 -20.14 10.28
CA VAL A 77 2.82 -21.43 10.53
C VAL A 77 2.77 -22.34 9.30
N GLY A 78 3.34 -21.90 8.17
CA GLY A 78 3.34 -22.67 6.92
C GLY A 78 1.96 -22.79 6.27
N ALA A 79 1.16 -21.72 6.30
CA ALA A 79 -0.17 -21.72 5.70
C ALA A 79 -0.14 -22.06 4.19
N GLU A 80 -0.94 -23.04 3.78
CA GLU A 80 -1.08 -23.47 2.39
C GLU A 80 -2.52 -23.34 1.91
N ILE A 81 -2.69 -22.94 0.65
CA ILE A 81 -3.98 -22.94 -0.06
C ILE A 81 -3.69 -23.21 -1.53
N THR A 82 -4.23 -24.29 -2.09
CA THR A 82 -3.95 -24.69 -3.48
C THR A 82 -4.27 -23.53 -4.45
N PRO A 83 -3.31 -23.08 -5.28
CA PRO A 83 -2.06 -23.74 -5.68
C PRO A 83 -0.80 -23.34 -4.88
N HIS A 84 -0.90 -22.46 -3.89
CA HIS A 84 0.20 -22.07 -3.02
C HIS A 84 0.68 -23.19 -2.10
N LYS A 85 2.01 -23.27 -1.95
CA LYS A 85 2.74 -24.17 -1.05
C LYS A 85 3.69 -23.38 -0.17
N CYS A 86 3.87 -23.86 1.06
CA CYS A 86 4.66 -23.14 2.07
C CYS A 86 6.17 -23.14 1.76
N ASP A 87 6.64 -24.01 0.87
CA ASP A 87 8.02 -24.09 0.41
C ASP A 87 8.31 -23.23 -0.83
N HIS A 88 7.30 -22.55 -1.40
CA HIS A 88 7.54 -21.65 -2.52
C HIS A 88 8.50 -20.51 -2.14
N PRO A 89 9.42 -20.12 -3.04
CA PRO A 89 10.22 -18.94 -2.82
C PRO A 89 9.33 -17.71 -2.66
N TYR A 90 9.75 -16.78 -1.80
CA TYR A 90 8.98 -15.59 -1.46
C TYR A 90 9.86 -14.35 -1.41
N ARG A 91 9.21 -13.19 -1.40
CA ARG A 91 9.84 -11.88 -1.17
C ARG A 91 9.19 -11.22 0.03
N VAL A 92 10.02 -10.65 0.90
CA VAL A 92 9.55 -9.83 2.01
C VAL A 92 9.36 -8.41 1.49
N MET A 93 8.12 -7.96 1.45
CA MET A 93 7.78 -6.59 1.06
C MET A 93 7.67 -5.76 2.35
N GLY A 94 8.62 -4.84 2.55
CA GLY A 94 8.64 -3.97 3.73
C GLY A 94 7.62 -2.84 3.64
N ASN A 95 7.39 -2.17 4.76
CA ASN A 95 6.74 -0.86 4.75
C ASN A 95 7.78 0.21 4.38
N LEU A 96 7.37 1.22 3.62
CA LEU A 96 8.25 2.29 3.12
C LEU A 96 8.48 3.39 4.17
N THR A 97 8.33 3.08 5.46
CA THR A 97 8.40 4.04 6.58
C THR A 97 9.83 4.42 6.99
N PHE A 98 10.83 4.04 6.21
CA PHE A 98 12.23 4.39 6.44
C PHE A 98 12.59 5.69 5.70
N PRO A 99 13.49 6.52 6.23
CA PRO A 99 13.92 7.72 5.54
C PRO A 99 14.70 7.38 4.26
N LEU A 100 14.36 8.04 3.14
CA LEU A 100 15.01 7.78 1.85
C LEU A 100 16.05 8.86 1.50
N ILE A 101 15.61 10.10 1.36
CA ILE A 101 16.47 11.21 0.92
C ILE A 101 16.91 12.05 2.12
N CYS A 102 15.99 12.39 3.01
CA CYS A 102 16.28 13.10 4.25
C CYS A 102 15.67 12.39 5.48
N PRO A 103 16.18 12.64 6.70
CA PRO A 103 15.77 11.91 7.90
C PRO A 103 14.29 12.07 8.26
N ASP A 104 13.69 13.20 7.91
CA ASP A 104 12.33 13.55 8.29
C ASP A 104 11.28 13.08 7.28
N TRP A 105 11.69 12.56 6.12
CA TRP A 105 10.79 12.09 5.06
C TRP A 105 10.99 10.61 4.79
N SER A 106 9.93 9.83 5.01
CA SER A 106 9.96 8.40 4.69
C SER A 106 9.89 8.17 3.18
N ALA A 107 10.35 7.00 2.74
CA ALA A 107 10.24 6.61 1.33
C ALA A 107 8.79 6.60 0.84
N ASP A 108 7.83 6.31 1.73
CA ASP A 108 6.40 6.40 1.46
C ASP A 108 5.97 7.86 1.24
N ASP A 109 6.40 8.79 2.11
CA ASP A 109 6.10 10.22 1.96
C ASP A 109 6.66 10.79 0.66
N GLU A 110 7.89 10.40 0.28
CA GLU A 110 8.50 10.81 -1.00
C GLU A 110 7.70 10.31 -2.20
N MET A 111 7.24 9.06 -2.15
CA MET A 111 6.44 8.47 -3.21
C MET A 111 5.08 9.17 -3.33
N LEU A 112 4.38 9.35 -2.20
CA LEU A 112 3.07 10.03 -2.14
C LEU A 112 3.16 11.50 -2.55
N LEU A 113 4.27 12.18 -2.24
CA LEU A 113 4.47 13.56 -2.68
C LEU A 113 4.52 13.66 -4.21
N LEU A 114 5.31 12.80 -4.85
CA LEU A 114 5.45 12.80 -6.30
C LEU A 114 4.17 12.34 -7.00
N GLU A 115 3.49 11.33 -6.46
CA GLU A 115 2.17 10.89 -6.92
C GLU A 115 1.14 12.03 -6.79
N GLY A 116 1.08 12.68 -5.64
CA GLY A 116 0.19 13.82 -5.41
C GLY A 116 0.47 14.97 -6.40
N LEU A 117 1.73 15.24 -6.71
CA LEU A 117 2.10 16.24 -7.72
C LEU A 117 1.67 15.83 -9.14
N GLU A 118 1.73 14.54 -9.47
CA GLU A 118 1.24 14.01 -10.75
C GLU A 118 -0.29 14.11 -10.86
N ILE A 119 -1.02 13.76 -9.79
CA ILE A 119 -2.48 13.72 -9.77
C ILE A 119 -3.09 15.12 -9.67
N TYR A 120 -2.62 15.95 -8.74
CA TYR A 120 -3.23 17.25 -8.41
C TYR A 120 -2.52 18.45 -9.06
N GLY A 121 -1.31 18.25 -9.58
CA GLY A 121 -0.53 19.26 -10.26
C GLY A 121 0.30 20.16 -9.33
N LEU A 122 1.40 20.67 -9.88
CA LEU A 122 2.32 21.57 -9.18
C LEU A 122 1.63 22.91 -8.83
N GLY A 123 1.63 23.27 -7.55
CA GLY A 123 1.00 24.50 -7.04
C GLY A 123 -0.21 24.25 -6.15
N ASN A 124 -0.87 23.09 -6.28
CA ASN A 124 -2.01 22.71 -5.45
C ASN A 124 -1.57 22.01 -4.15
N TRP A 125 -0.71 22.67 -3.37
CA TRP A 125 -0.03 22.07 -2.21
C TRP A 125 -0.96 21.64 -1.07
N ALA A 126 -2.18 22.17 -1.02
CA ALA A 126 -3.18 21.74 -0.05
C ALA A 126 -3.65 20.31 -0.35
N GLU A 127 -4.06 20.02 -1.59
CA GLU A 127 -4.47 18.67 -2.01
C GLU A 127 -3.29 17.69 -1.98
N VAL A 128 -2.10 18.14 -2.36
CA VAL A 128 -0.88 17.30 -2.29
C VAL A 128 -0.58 16.91 -0.84
N ALA A 129 -0.67 17.85 0.11
CA ALA A 129 -0.44 17.55 1.52
C ALA A 129 -1.53 16.64 2.12
N GLU A 130 -2.79 16.85 1.73
CA GLU A 130 -3.89 15.94 2.10
C GLU A 130 -3.62 14.52 1.59
N HIS A 131 -3.10 14.38 0.37
CA HIS A 131 -2.73 13.08 -0.21
C HIS A 131 -1.55 12.42 0.50
N VAL A 132 -0.51 13.19 0.86
CA VAL A 132 0.62 12.69 1.65
C VAL A 132 0.18 12.29 3.06
N GLY A 133 -0.76 13.02 3.66
CA GLY A 133 -1.41 12.72 4.95
C GLY A 133 -0.53 12.92 6.19
N THR A 134 0.80 12.87 6.07
CA THR A 134 1.76 13.00 7.19
C THR A 134 2.44 14.37 7.26
N LYS A 135 2.32 15.21 6.21
CA LYS A 135 3.02 16.48 6.04
C LYS A 135 2.05 17.62 5.77
N SER A 136 2.41 18.84 6.21
CA SER A 136 1.65 20.05 5.86
C SER A 136 1.95 20.53 4.43
N LYS A 137 1.11 21.42 3.91
CA LYS A 137 1.32 22.04 2.59
C LYS A 137 2.64 22.81 2.50
N GLU A 138 3.04 23.49 3.58
CA GLU A 138 4.31 24.22 3.65
C GLU A 138 5.49 23.24 3.62
N GLN A 139 5.39 22.15 4.37
CA GLN A 139 6.43 21.11 4.39
C GLN A 139 6.59 20.46 3.01
N CYS A 140 5.48 20.12 2.34
CA CYS A 140 5.52 19.53 0.99
C CYS A 140 6.16 20.48 -0.03
N LEU A 141 5.75 21.76 -0.02
CA LEU A 141 6.30 22.77 -0.92
C LEU A 141 7.80 22.98 -0.67
N GLU A 142 8.20 23.19 0.58
CA GLU A 142 9.59 23.46 0.94
C GLU A 142 10.49 22.27 0.61
N HIS A 143 10.04 21.06 0.94
CA HIS A 143 10.76 19.82 0.63
C HIS A 143 10.93 19.65 -0.87
N TYR A 144 9.85 19.72 -1.66
CA TYR A 144 9.94 19.60 -3.11
C TYR A 144 10.90 20.63 -3.73
N ARG A 145 10.81 21.88 -3.25
CA ARG A 145 11.69 22.96 -3.71
C ARG A 145 13.15 22.68 -3.40
N ASN A 146 13.47 22.30 -2.18
CA ASN A 146 14.86 22.15 -1.75
C ASN A 146 15.49 20.85 -2.25
N ILE A 147 14.73 19.77 -2.30
CA ILE A 147 15.23 18.43 -2.64
C ILE A 147 15.20 18.16 -4.15
N TYR A 148 14.18 18.63 -4.87
CA TYR A 148 14.03 18.36 -6.30
C TYR A 148 14.41 19.58 -7.16
N LEU A 149 13.81 20.75 -6.93
CA LEU A 149 14.04 21.92 -7.78
C LEU A 149 15.44 22.52 -7.62
N ASN A 150 15.93 22.62 -6.38
CA ASN A 150 17.25 23.16 -6.07
C ASN A 150 18.33 22.07 -6.01
N SER A 151 18.04 20.86 -6.49
CA SER A 151 19.00 19.77 -6.53
C SER A 151 20.19 20.11 -7.44
N PRO A 152 21.43 19.78 -7.03
CA PRO A 152 22.58 19.86 -7.92
C PRO A 152 22.46 18.90 -9.14
N PHE A 153 21.58 17.90 -9.07
CA PHE A 153 21.33 16.91 -10.11
C PHE A 153 19.95 17.04 -10.77
N PHE A 154 19.38 18.25 -10.79
CA PHE A 154 18.10 18.53 -11.44
C PHE A 154 18.02 17.87 -12.84
N PRO A 155 16.94 17.14 -13.18
CA PRO A 155 15.62 17.10 -12.51
C PRO A 155 15.48 16.08 -11.37
N LEU A 156 16.54 15.37 -10.99
CA LEU A 156 16.51 14.35 -9.94
C LEU A 156 17.06 14.90 -8.61
N PRO A 157 16.62 14.37 -7.46
CA PRO A 157 17.24 14.69 -6.18
C PRO A 157 18.66 14.11 -6.10
N ASP A 158 19.45 14.61 -5.15
CA ASP A 158 20.76 14.01 -4.85
C ASP A 158 20.60 12.66 -4.13
N MET A 159 20.85 11.58 -4.87
CA MET A 159 20.77 10.20 -4.37
C MET A 159 22.11 9.66 -3.85
N SER A 160 23.15 10.50 -3.77
CA SER A 160 24.49 10.07 -3.31
C SER A 160 24.49 9.61 -1.85
N HIS A 161 23.56 10.12 -1.04
CA HIS A 161 23.42 9.80 0.38
C HIS A 161 21.98 9.35 0.66
N VAL A 162 21.62 8.13 0.27
CA VAL A 162 20.36 7.53 0.71
C VAL A 162 20.42 7.32 2.22
N ALA A 163 19.43 7.82 2.97
CA ALA A 163 19.33 7.70 4.43
C ALA A 163 19.04 6.26 4.93
N GLY A 164 19.38 5.26 4.12
CA GLY A 164 19.28 3.84 4.43
C GLY A 164 20.46 3.39 5.29
N LYS A 165 20.15 2.75 6.42
CA LYS A 165 21.16 2.12 7.27
C LYS A 165 21.70 0.87 6.61
N ASN A 166 23.01 0.70 6.63
CA ASN A 166 23.66 -0.49 6.10
C ASN A 166 23.37 -1.72 6.97
N ARG A 167 23.67 -2.91 6.43
CA ARG A 167 23.47 -4.19 7.13
C ARG A 167 24.11 -4.24 8.53
N LYS A 168 25.29 -3.64 8.71
CA LYS A 168 25.99 -3.63 10.01
C LYS A 168 25.24 -2.75 11.01
N GLU A 169 24.74 -1.60 10.57
CA GLU A 169 23.96 -0.68 11.40
C GLU A 169 22.63 -1.31 11.82
N LEU A 170 21.93 -1.98 10.90
CA LEU A 170 20.70 -2.73 11.21
C LEU A 170 20.97 -3.84 12.24
N GLN A 171 22.05 -4.60 12.06
CA GLN A 171 22.44 -5.67 12.99
C GLN A 171 22.84 -5.12 14.37
N ALA A 172 23.52 -3.96 14.43
CA ALA A 172 23.90 -3.33 15.70
C ALA A 172 22.67 -2.87 16.51
N MET A 173 21.68 -2.25 15.84
CA MET A 173 20.44 -1.85 16.50
C MET A 173 19.59 -3.02 16.97
N ALA A 174 19.57 -4.13 16.21
CA ALA A 174 18.89 -5.35 16.62
C ALA A 174 19.52 -5.95 17.88
N LYS A 175 20.85 -5.90 18.01
CA LYS A 175 21.58 -6.37 19.20
C LYS A 175 21.32 -5.48 20.43
N GLY A 176 21.36 -4.15 20.27
CA GLY A 176 21.10 -3.22 21.38
C GLY A 176 19.75 -3.47 22.05
N ARG A 177 18.68 -3.61 21.25
CA ARG A 177 17.32 -3.90 21.75
C ARG A 177 17.21 -5.23 22.52
N ILE A 178 18.09 -6.19 22.28
CA ILE A 178 18.09 -7.49 22.98
C ILE A 178 18.80 -7.36 24.33
N ASP A 179 19.88 -6.58 24.41
CA ASP A 179 20.58 -6.27 25.66
C ASP A 179 19.70 -5.42 26.60
N ASP A 180 19.03 -4.37 26.09
CA ASP A 180 18.09 -3.56 26.87
C ASP A 180 16.95 -4.42 27.48
N LYS A 181 16.44 -5.38 26.70
CA LYS A 181 15.35 -6.27 27.13
C LYS A 181 15.83 -7.34 28.12
N LYS A 182 17.10 -7.74 28.08
CA LYS A 182 17.74 -8.59 29.09
C LYS A 182 17.97 -7.84 30.40
N GLU A 183 18.44 -6.59 30.34
CA GLU A 183 18.66 -5.78 31.54
C GLU A 183 17.36 -5.41 32.26
N GLN A 184 16.27 -5.19 31.52
CA GLN A 184 14.95 -4.95 32.10
C GLN A 184 14.38 -6.21 32.77
N ASN A 185 14.47 -7.37 32.13
CA ASN A 185 14.01 -8.65 32.70
C ASN A 185 14.80 -9.01 33.99
N MET A 186 16.11 -8.72 34.02
CA MET A 186 16.94 -8.96 35.20
C MET A 186 16.62 -8.03 36.39
N LYS A 187 15.96 -6.88 36.16
CA LYS A 187 15.52 -5.96 37.21
C LYS A 187 14.13 -6.30 37.77
N GLU A 188 13.28 -7.01 37.02
CA GLU A 188 11.96 -7.46 37.48
C GLU A 188 12.00 -8.74 38.34
N GLU A 189 13.05 -9.57 38.26
CA GLU A 189 13.15 -10.84 39.03
C GLU A 189 13.66 -10.69 40.49
N TYR A 190 13.96 -9.48 40.99
CA TYR A 190 14.34 -9.26 42.39
C TYR A 190 13.48 -8.22 43.13
N PRO A 191 12.26 -8.59 43.58
CA PRO A 191 11.64 -7.88 44.69
C PRO A 191 11.01 -8.86 45.70
N PHE A 192 11.76 -9.79 46.29
CA PHE A 192 11.33 -10.41 47.55
C PHE A 192 12.54 -10.89 48.37
N SER A 193 13.01 -10.04 49.28
CA SER A 193 13.86 -10.49 50.38
C SER A 193 12.96 -11.19 51.42
N PRO A 194 13.34 -12.37 51.94
CA PRO A 194 12.54 -13.04 52.96
C PRO A 194 12.63 -12.27 54.29
N PRO A 195 11.52 -12.12 55.04
CA PRO A 195 11.56 -11.45 56.33
C PRO A 195 12.38 -12.28 57.33
N LYS A 196 13.30 -11.60 58.02
CA LYS A 196 14.08 -12.17 59.13
C LYS A 196 13.27 -12.09 60.43
N SER A 197 13.30 -13.21 61.16
CA SER A 197 12.86 -13.47 62.54
C SER A 197 11.35 -13.56 62.80
#